data_AF-A0A7W2RB54-F1
#
_entry.id   AF-A0A7W2RB54-F1
#
_cell.length_a   1.000
_cell.length_b   1.000
_cell.length_c   1.000
_cell.angle_alpha   90.00
_cell.angle_beta   90.00
_cell.angle_gamma   90.00
#
_symmetry.space_group_name_H-M   'P 1'
#
loop_
_entity.id
_entity.type
_entity.pdbx_description
1 polymer ?
#
loop_
_entity_poly.entity_id
_entity_poly.type
_entity_poly.pdbx_seq_one_letter_code
_entity_poly.pdbx_strand_id
1 'polypeptide(L)'
;MLKKTFTLFIALSITSCVVVPEKDHSEKYQCELSTDKKVLKLVNLTDGDTSFYQWNDEILAIISVPTSAIISGAYVLVNNIYHIGEKKIKCG
;
A
#
# COMPACT_ATOMS: atom_id res chain seq x y z
N MET A 1 -43.58 3.14 12.94
CA MET A 1 -42.35 2.31 12.93
C MET A 1 -41.11 3.09 12.49
N LEU A 2 -41.22 4.03 11.54
CA LEU A 2 -40.11 4.87 11.03
C LEU A 2 -39.29 5.62 12.10
N LYS A 3 -39.94 6.20 13.13
CA LYS A 3 -39.24 6.89 14.23
C LYS A 3 -38.32 5.96 15.03
N LYS A 4 -38.76 4.72 15.30
CA LYS A 4 -37.95 3.73 16.04
C LYS A 4 -36.75 3.29 15.20
N THR A 5 -36.93 3.13 13.89
CA THR A 5 -35.83 2.81 12.96
C THR A 5 -34.83 3.96 12.85
N PHE A 6 -35.29 5.21 12.84
CA PHE A 6 -34.43 6.39 12.81
C PHE A 6 -33.61 6.55 14.10
N THR A 7 -34.23 6.35 15.26
CA THR A 7 -33.51 6.34 16.55
C THR A 7 -32.48 5.22 16.63
N LEU A 8 -32.77 4.05 16.08
CA LEU A 8 -31.83 2.93 16.02
C LEU A 8 -30.61 3.25 15.14
N PHE A 9 -30.82 3.88 13.98
CA PHE A 9 -29.72 4.30 13.09
C PHE A 9 -28.80 5.34 13.73
N ILE A 10 -29.36 6.32 14.45
CA ILE A 10 -28.57 7.31 15.18
C ILE A 10 -27.76 6.63 16.30
N ALA A 11 -28.36 5.68 17.02
CA ALA A 11 -27.66 4.93 18.06
C ALA A 11 -26.49 4.10 17.50
N LEU A 12 -26.64 3.51 16.31
CA LEU A 12 -25.59 2.75 15.60
C LEU A 12 -24.44 3.64 15.11
N SER A 13 -24.70 4.89 14.73
CA SER A 13 -23.65 5.83 14.30
C SER A 13 -22.77 6.34 15.46
N ILE A 14 -23.27 6.32 16.70
CA ILE A 14 -22.51 6.76 17.89
C ILE A 14 -21.53 5.67 18.35
N THR A 15 -21.70 4.42 17.89
CA THR A 15 -20.83 3.28 18.25
C THR A 15 -19.70 3.01 17.25
N SER A 16 -19.47 3.85 16.24
CA SER A 16 -18.40 3.63 15.26
C SER A 16 -17.07 4.22 15.75
N CYS A 17 -16.27 3.42 16.45
CA CYS A 17 -14.85 3.69 16.60
C CYS A 17 -14.16 3.43 15.26
N VAL A 18 -13.44 4.41 14.72
CA VAL A 18 -12.65 4.25 13.48
C VAL A 18 -11.20 4.03 13.88
N VAL A 19 -10.63 2.91 13.44
CA VAL A 19 -9.20 2.67 13.57
C VAL A 19 -8.50 3.61 12.59
N VAL A 20 -7.75 4.54 13.15
CA VAL A 20 -6.88 5.45 12.40
C VAL A 20 -5.43 5.06 12.69
N PRO A 21 -4.52 5.18 11.71
CA PRO A 21 -3.10 4.94 11.95
C PRO A 21 -2.62 5.84 13.09
N GLU A 22 -2.13 5.24 14.16
CA GLU A 22 -1.61 5.97 15.31
C GLU A 22 -0.13 5.71 15.48
N LYS A 23 0.60 6.77 15.84
CA LYS A 23 2.04 6.70 16.03
C LYS A 23 2.34 6.10 17.38
N ASP A 24 3.25 5.14 17.39
CA ASP A 24 3.73 4.55 18.61
C ASP A 24 4.75 5.48 19.30
N HIS A 25 4.47 5.83 20.55
CA HIS A 25 5.32 6.68 21.39
C HIS A 25 6.17 5.88 22.40
N SER A 26 6.03 4.56 22.40
CA SER A 26 6.79 3.66 23.27
C SER A 26 8.16 3.29 22.70
N GLU A 27 8.35 3.44 21.39
CA GLU A 27 9.53 2.94 20.66
C GLU A 27 10.64 3.98 20.47
N LYS A 28 11.91 3.55 20.63
CA LYS A 28 13.12 4.34 20.36
C LYS A 28 13.96 3.65 19.29
N TYR A 29 13.77 4.05 18.03
CA TYR A 29 14.48 3.49 16.88
C TYR A 29 15.98 3.83 16.87
N GLN A 30 16.85 2.83 16.66
CA GLN A 30 18.28 3.04 16.37
C GLN A 30 18.62 2.90 14.87
N CYS A 31 18.19 1.84 14.17
CA CYS A 31 17.83 1.79 12.71
C CYS A 31 17.00 0.50 12.41
N GLU A 32 16.67 0.27 11.12
CA GLU A 32 15.88 -0.80 10.48
C GLU A 32 14.44 -0.42 10.04
N LEU A 33 14.22 0.85 9.66
CA LEU A 33 13.06 1.29 8.89
C LEU A 33 13.07 0.78 7.45
N SER A 34 14.26 0.55 6.86
CA SER A 34 14.35 0.15 5.44
C SER A 34 15.68 -0.54 5.10
N THR A 35 16.00 -1.65 5.79
CA THR A 35 17.29 -2.36 5.67
C THR A 35 17.57 -2.92 4.27
N ASP A 36 16.56 -3.12 3.43
CA ASP A 36 16.74 -3.63 2.06
C ASP A 36 16.63 -2.54 1.01
N LYS A 37 17.51 -2.60 0.01
CA LYS A 37 17.29 -1.89 -1.25
C LYS A 37 16.19 -2.57 -2.07
N LYS A 38 15.16 -1.84 -2.45
CA LYS A 38 14.08 -2.30 -3.33
C LYS A 38 14.33 -1.87 -4.78
N VAL A 39 13.75 -2.63 -5.71
CA VAL A 39 13.78 -2.37 -7.15
C VAL A 39 12.39 -2.64 -7.74
N LEU A 40 12.10 -2.06 -8.90
CA LEU A 40 10.88 -2.38 -9.64
C LEU A 40 11.04 -3.73 -10.34
N LYS A 41 10.04 -4.60 -10.20
CA LYS A 41 9.94 -5.88 -10.90
C LYS A 41 8.67 -5.86 -11.74
N LEU A 42 8.81 -6.02 -13.05
CA LEU A 42 7.66 -6.24 -13.91
C LEU A 42 7.20 -7.69 -13.73
N VAL A 43 5.91 -7.88 -13.49
CA VAL A 43 5.27 -9.19 -13.39
C VAL A 43 4.15 -9.22 -14.40
N ASN A 44 4.17 -10.22 -15.26
CA ASN A 44 3.05 -10.50 -16.15
C ASN A 44 2.10 -11.43 -15.39
N LEU A 45 0.86 -10.99 -15.18
CA LEU A 45 -0.15 -11.74 -14.42
C LEU A 45 -0.77 -12.88 -15.23
N THR A 46 -0.55 -12.92 -16.54
CA THR A 46 -1.09 -13.93 -17.47
C THR A 46 -0.02 -14.82 -18.09
N ASP A 47 1.21 -14.77 -17.58
CA ASP A 47 2.32 -15.57 -18.10
C ASP A 47 2.04 -17.07 -17.93
N GLY A 48 1.82 -17.78 -19.03
CA GLY A 48 1.47 -19.20 -19.07
C GLY A 48 -0.04 -19.53 -19.13
N ASP A 49 -0.93 -18.53 -19.08
CA ASP A 49 -2.37 -18.73 -19.21
C ASP A 49 -2.81 -18.70 -20.68
N THR A 50 -3.43 -19.77 -21.18
CA THR A 50 -3.95 -19.88 -22.56
C THR A 50 -5.44 -19.50 -22.67
N SER A 51 -5.95 -18.75 -21.69
CA SER A 51 -7.37 -18.44 -21.60
C SER A 51 -7.82 -17.38 -22.62
N PHE A 52 -9.11 -17.37 -22.93
CA PHE A 52 -9.75 -16.36 -23.78
C PHE A 52 -9.58 -14.92 -23.26
N TYR A 53 -9.08 -14.68 -22.04
CA TYR A 53 -8.92 -13.34 -21.47
C TYR A 53 -7.57 -12.68 -21.73
N GLN A 54 -6.63 -13.33 -22.46
CA GLN A 54 -5.32 -12.75 -22.81
C GLN A 54 -5.41 -11.34 -23.41
N TRP A 55 -6.37 -11.09 -24.31
CA TRP A 55 -6.57 -9.78 -24.92
C TRP A 55 -7.06 -8.70 -23.94
N ASN A 56 -7.75 -9.09 -22.86
CA ASN A 56 -8.15 -8.12 -21.82
C ASN A 56 -6.94 -7.65 -21.02
N ASP A 57 -5.99 -8.54 -20.74
CA ASP A 57 -4.76 -8.18 -20.03
C ASP A 57 -3.86 -7.28 -20.87
N GLU A 58 -3.75 -7.53 -22.18
CA GLU A 58 -2.96 -6.68 -23.08
C GLU A 58 -3.51 -5.23 -23.19
N ILE A 59 -4.84 -5.08 -23.21
CA ILE A 59 -5.48 -3.76 -23.21
C ILE A 59 -5.36 -3.10 -21.82
N LEU A 60 -5.59 -3.86 -20.75
CA LEU A 60 -5.46 -3.33 -19.38
C LEU A 60 -4.01 -2.97 -19.06
N ALA A 61 -3.02 -3.67 -19.61
CA ALA A 61 -1.60 -3.43 -19.44
C ALA A 61 -1.19 -2.01 -19.86
N ILE A 62 -1.83 -1.43 -20.87
CA ILE A 62 -1.60 -0.05 -21.30
C ILE A 62 -1.82 0.94 -20.16
N ILE A 63 -2.72 0.64 -19.23
CA ILE A 63 -3.07 1.50 -18.09
C ILE A 63 -2.44 0.96 -16.80
N SER A 64 -2.54 -0.34 -16.55
CA SER A 64 -2.12 -0.98 -15.30
C SER A 64 -0.60 -0.98 -15.13
N VAL A 65 0.17 -1.14 -16.20
CA VAL A 65 1.64 -1.09 -16.14
C VAL A 65 2.15 0.30 -15.77
N PRO A 66 1.79 1.41 -16.47
CA PRO A 66 2.28 2.72 -16.09
C PRO A 66 1.76 3.17 -14.71
N THR A 67 0.49 2.89 -14.38
CA THR A 67 -0.05 3.28 -13.07
C THR A 67 0.61 2.53 -11.91
N SER A 68 0.78 1.21 -12.03
CA SER A 68 1.49 0.41 -11.01
C SER A 68 2.97 0.76 -10.93
N ALA A 69 3.62 1.10 -12.05
CA ALA A 69 5.01 1.56 -12.08
C ALA A 69 5.19 2.90 -11.36
N ILE A 70 4.24 3.84 -11.50
CA ILE A 70 4.27 5.13 -10.79
C ILE A 70 4.14 4.91 -9.28
N ILE A 71 3.11 4.17 -8.84
CA ILE A 71 2.85 3.92 -7.41
C ILE A 71 4.01 3.14 -6.78
N SER A 72 4.42 2.05 -7.42
CA SER A 72 5.53 1.21 -6.93
C SER A 72 6.86 1.95 -6.99
N GLY A 73 7.05 2.81 -7.98
CA GLY A 73 8.25 3.64 -8.12
C GLY A 73 8.39 4.63 -6.98
N ALA A 74 7.30 5.30 -6.60
CA ALA A 74 7.28 6.16 -5.43
C ALA A 74 7.64 5.39 -4.15
N TYR A 75 7.10 4.19 -3.96
CA TYR A 75 7.44 3.34 -2.82
C TYR A 75 8.92 2.94 -2.79
N VAL A 76 9.45 2.46 -3.92
CA VAL A 76 10.87 2.05 -4.05
C VAL A 76 11.80 3.23 -3.79
N LEU A 77 11.47 4.42 -4.29
CA LEU A 77 12.24 5.63 -4.05
C LEU A 77 12.32 5.97 -2.56
N VAL A 78 11.17 6.02 -1.88
CA VAL A 78 11.09 6.35 -0.46
C VAL A 78 11.85 5.35 0.39
N ASN A 79 11.62 4.06 0.17
CA ASN A 79 12.33 2.97 0.85
C ASN A 79 13.85 3.13 0.66
N ASN A 80 14.32 3.28 -0.59
CA ASN A 80 15.75 3.36 -0.85
C ASN A 80 16.42 4.61 -0.28
N ILE A 81 15.70 5.73 -0.14
CA ILE A 81 16.20 6.91 0.56
C ILE A 81 16.41 6.60 2.05
N TYR A 82 15.44 5.94 2.70
CA TYR A 82 15.60 5.49 4.09
C TYR A 82 16.76 4.50 4.22
N HIS A 83 16.85 3.50 3.33
CA HIS A 83 17.96 2.55 3.28
C HIS A 83 19.33 3.23 3.18
N ILE A 84 19.46 4.25 2.32
CA ILE A 84 20.69 5.04 2.19
C ILE A 84 20.97 5.83 3.48
N GLY A 85 19.93 6.43 4.06
CA GLY A 85 20.03 7.16 5.33
C GLY A 85 20.54 6.27 6.46
N GLU A 86 20.03 5.04 6.58
CA GLU A 86 20.47 4.07 7.58
C GLU A 86 21.94 3.67 7.40
N LYS A 87 22.34 3.39 6.15
CA LYS A 87 23.71 3.03 5.82
C LYS A 87 24.72 4.16 6.08
N LYS A 88 24.29 5.42 5.92
CA LYS A 88 25.20 6.58 5.99
C LYS A 88 25.22 7.30 7.34
N ILE A 89 24.12 7.30 8.09
CA ILE A 89 23.93 8.28 9.18
C ILE A 89 24.01 7.66 10.58
N LYS A 90 23.59 6.41 10.82
CA LYS A 90 23.50 5.94 12.23
C LYS A 90 23.63 4.45 12.56
N CYS A 91 23.74 3.53 11.59
CA CYS A 91 23.94 2.10 11.88
C CYS A 91 25.13 1.46 11.16
N GLY A 92 26.19 2.26 11.00
CA GLY A 92 27.54 1.78 10.75
C GLY A 92 28.38 1.92 12.01
#